data_AF-B4R7G3-F1
#
_entry.id   AF-B4R7G3-F1
#
_cell.length_a   1.000
_cell.length_b   1.000
_cell.length_c   1.000
_cell.angle_alpha   90.00
_cell.angle_beta   90.00
_cell.angle_gamma   90.00
#
_symmetry.space_group_name_H-M   'P 1'
#
loop_
_entity.id
_entity.type
_entity.pdbx_description
1 polymer ?
#
loop_
_entity_poly.entity_id
_entity_poly.type
_entity_poly.pdbx_seq_one_letter_code
_entity_poly.pdbx_strand_id
1 'polypeptide(L)'
;MAGSNLLIHLDTIDQNDLIYAERDMNFAQKVGLCFLLYGDDHSDATYILQKLLVMARSDLSQSDLLIKFAKSRPETWRRHLVEALCIIGARKVLRRLGFCWQELRMHYLPHIAGITLHVHPLLKSLYRMCEELSLAQSGRLFLDVGEKVASQQAGDPLRFYDPAYLEIFLLDWLTKRSIKHHH
;
A
#
# COMPACT_ATOMS: atom_id res chain seq x y z
N MET A 1 23.93 1.64 17.78
CA MET A 1 24.69 2.10 16.59
C MET A 1 24.01 1.76 15.25
N ALA A 2 23.07 0.80 15.16
CA ALA A 2 22.41 0.44 13.90
C ALA A 2 21.40 1.50 13.37
N GLY A 3 20.66 2.18 14.26
CA GLY A 3 19.65 3.17 13.85
C GLY A 3 20.21 4.41 13.14
N SER A 4 21.46 4.79 13.45
CA SER A 4 22.14 5.95 12.86
C SER A 4 22.47 5.73 11.38
N ASN A 5 22.92 4.53 11.03
CA ASN A 5 23.27 4.19 9.64
C ASN A 5 22.04 4.06 8.74
N LEU A 6 20.93 3.54 9.27
CA LEU A 6 19.68 3.42 8.51
C LEU A 6 19.12 4.80 8.13
N LEU A 7 19.11 5.76 9.06
CA LEU A 7 18.64 7.12 8.79
C LEU A 7 19.50 7.83 7.73
N ILE A 8 20.83 7.68 7.81
CA ILE A 8 21.75 8.23 6.81
C ILE A 8 21.49 7.60 5.43
N HIS A 9 21.25 6.29 5.36
CA HIS A 9 20.98 5.59 4.10
C HIS A 9 19.58 5.89 3.53
N LEU A 10 18.61 6.27 4.36
CA LEU A 10 17.31 6.73 3.84
C LEU A 10 17.49 7.99 3.01
N ASP A 11 18.28 8.94 3.50
CA ASP A 11 18.50 10.23 2.84
C ASP A 11 19.26 10.10 1.51
N THR A 12 19.94 8.99 1.27
CA THR A 12 20.64 8.72 0.00
C THR A 12 19.74 8.21 -1.12
N ILE A 13 18.49 7.82 -0.85
CA ILE A 13 17.58 7.37 -1.92
C ILE A 13 17.23 8.57 -2.81
N ASP A 14 17.54 8.47 -4.11
CA ASP A 14 17.18 9.49 -5.10
C ASP A 14 15.77 9.23 -5.67
N GLN A 15 15.06 10.28 -6.07
CA GLN A 15 13.72 10.11 -6.65
C GLN A 15 13.76 9.37 -8.00
N ASN A 16 14.88 9.42 -8.73
CA ASN A 16 15.04 8.70 -9.99
C ASN A 16 15.11 7.18 -9.77
N ASP A 17 15.50 6.72 -8.57
CA ASP A 17 15.54 5.29 -8.22
C ASP A 17 14.14 4.68 -8.17
N LEU A 18 13.10 5.51 -7.96
CA LEU A 18 11.72 5.08 -7.79
C LEU A 18 11.16 4.42 -9.05
N ILE A 19 11.59 4.85 -10.24
CA ILE A 19 11.16 4.25 -11.52
C ILE A 19 11.61 2.79 -11.58
N TYR A 20 12.84 2.51 -11.15
CA TYR A 20 13.39 1.16 -11.14
C TYR A 20 12.73 0.31 -10.06
N ALA A 21 12.48 0.89 -8.88
CA ALA A 21 11.74 0.24 -7.80
C ALA A 21 10.33 -0.17 -8.25
N GLU A 22 9.59 0.72 -8.93
CA GLU A 22 8.27 0.40 -9.50
C GLU A 22 8.32 -0.72 -10.52
N ARG A 23 9.32 -0.71 -11.41
CA ARG A 23 9.47 -1.75 -12.44
C ARG A 23 9.76 -3.12 -11.85
N ASP A 24 10.44 -3.19 -10.70
CA ASP A 24 10.80 -4.44 -10.05
C ASP A 24 9.66 -5.07 -9.23
N MET A 25 8.57 -4.34 -9.01
CA MET A 25 7.39 -4.82 -8.30
C MET A 25 6.40 -5.46 -9.25
N ASN A 26 5.83 -6.59 -8.83
CA ASN A 26 4.67 -7.16 -9.50
C ASN A 26 3.39 -6.38 -9.15
N PHE A 27 2.28 -6.66 -9.85
CA PHE A 27 1.04 -5.92 -9.66
C PHE A 27 0.48 -6.02 -8.23
N ALA A 28 0.50 -7.21 -7.61
CA ALA A 28 0.08 -7.39 -6.21
C ALA A 28 0.88 -6.53 -5.23
N GLN A 29 2.21 -6.47 -5.40
CA GLN A 29 3.07 -5.61 -4.61
C GLN A 29 2.75 -4.12 -4.81
N LYS A 30 2.48 -3.71 -6.06
CA LYS A 30 2.06 -2.33 -6.34
C LYS A 30 0.74 -1.99 -5.67
N VAL A 31 -0.25 -2.90 -5.71
CA VAL A 31 -1.54 -2.75 -5.05
C VAL A 31 -1.37 -2.59 -3.53
N GLY A 32 -0.67 -3.51 -2.87
CA GLY A 32 -0.42 -3.44 -1.43
C GLY A 32 0.36 -2.18 -1.02
N LEU A 33 1.37 -1.79 -1.80
CA LEU A 33 2.15 -0.59 -1.53
C LEU A 33 1.29 0.68 -1.66
N CYS A 34 0.50 0.77 -2.72
CA CYS A 34 -0.42 1.89 -2.95
C CYS A 34 -1.45 2.02 -1.83
N PHE A 35 -2.01 0.91 -1.38
CA PHE A 35 -2.94 0.90 -0.26
C PHE A 35 -2.31 1.50 1.00
N LEU A 36 -1.09 1.09 1.34
CA LEU A 36 -0.39 1.56 2.54
C LEU A 36 0.07 3.03 2.47
N LEU A 37 0.43 3.51 1.27
CA LEU A 37 0.96 4.86 1.10
C LEU A 37 -0.13 5.93 0.90
N TYR A 38 -1.22 5.58 0.24
CA TYR A 38 -2.26 6.54 -0.17
C TYR A 38 -3.58 6.37 0.58
N GLY A 39 -3.80 5.25 1.28
CA GLY A 39 -5.09 4.92 1.89
C GLY A 39 -5.49 5.80 3.09
N ASP A 40 -4.58 6.62 3.62
CA ASP A 40 -4.80 7.40 4.84
C ASP A 40 -5.60 8.69 4.57
N ASP A 41 -5.38 9.30 3.40
CA ASP A 41 -6.11 10.50 2.97
C ASP A 41 -7.15 10.15 1.90
N HIS A 42 -8.35 10.71 2.02
CA HIS A 42 -9.46 10.40 1.13
C HIS A 42 -9.20 10.79 -0.33
N SER A 43 -8.55 11.93 -0.57
CA SER A 43 -8.26 12.40 -1.93
C SER A 43 -7.19 11.56 -2.61
N ASP A 44 -6.15 11.20 -1.85
CA ASP A 44 -5.08 10.30 -2.26
C ASP A 44 -5.60 8.88 -2.52
N ALA A 45 -6.45 8.36 -1.63
CA ALA A 45 -7.10 7.05 -1.78
C ALA A 45 -7.98 6.99 -3.04
N THR A 46 -8.72 8.07 -3.32
CA THR A 46 -9.57 8.15 -4.52
C THR A 46 -8.73 8.20 -5.79
N TYR A 47 -7.67 9.01 -5.77
CA TYR A 47 -6.71 9.11 -6.86
C TYR A 47 -6.04 7.76 -7.18
N ILE A 48 -5.52 7.09 -6.14
CA ILE A 48 -4.77 5.85 -6.33
C ILE A 48 -5.68 4.71 -6.78
N LEU A 49 -6.92 4.66 -6.26
CA LEU A 49 -7.90 3.66 -6.66
C LEU A 49 -8.17 3.74 -8.16
N GLN A 50 -8.41 4.94 -8.71
CA GLN A 50 -8.60 5.11 -10.15
C GLN A 50 -7.39 4.62 -10.96
N LYS A 51 -6.16 4.92 -10.49
CA LYS A 51 -4.93 4.47 -11.15
C LYS A 51 -4.79 2.94 -11.14
N LEU A 52 -5.04 2.30 -10.01
CA LEU A 52 -4.99 0.84 -9.88
C LEU A 52 -6.04 0.16 -10.77
N LEU A 53 -7.25 0.72 -10.86
CA LEU A 53 -8.31 0.19 -11.74
C LEU A 53 -7.94 0.28 -13.22
N VAL A 54 -7.24 1.34 -13.64
CA VAL A 54 -6.72 1.45 -15.01
C VAL A 54 -5.60 0.42 -15.24
N MET A 55 -4.67 0.28 -14.30
CA MET A 55 -3.58 -0.70 -14.38
C MET A 55 -4.06 -2.16 -14.33
N ALA A 56 -5.18 -2.44 -13.66
CA ALA A 56 -5.76 -3.78 -13.68
C ALA A 56 -6.34 -4.16 -15.05
N ARG A 57 -6.75 -3.16 -15.86
CA ARG A 57 -7.37 -3.35 -17.17
C ARG A 57 -6.40 -3.30 -18.33
N SER A 58 -5.23 -2.74 -18.10
CA SER A 58 -4.21 -2.53 -19.12
C SER A 58 -2.90 -3.03 -18.56
N ASP A 59 -2.17 -3.88 -19.29
CA ASP A 59 -0.84 -4.39 -18.90
C ASP A 59 0.25 -3.28 -18.89
N LEU A 60 -0.11 -2.08 -18.44
CA LEU A 60 0.76 -0.94 -18.24
C LEU A 60 1.76 -1.27 -17.14
N SER A 61 2.90 -1.79 -17.58
CA SER A 61 4.07 -2.02 -16.73
C SER A 61 4.65 -0.71 -16.19
N GLN A 62 4.45 0.40 -16.91
CA GLN A 62 4.96 1.73 -16.56
C GLN A 62 3.91 2.53 -15.81
N SER A 63 4.27 2.94 -14.61
CA SER A 63 3.47 3.79 -13.73
C SER A 63 4.40 4.83 -13.08
N ASP A 64 3.82 5.93 -12.59
CA ASP A 64 4.54 7.02 -11.94
C ASP A 64 4.09 7.21 -10.47
N LEU A 65 3.72 6.09 -9.83
CA LEU A 65 3.06 6.08 -8.53
C LEU A 65 3.98 6.61 -7.44
N LEU A 66 5.17 6.03 -7.31
CA LEU A 66 6.14 6.39 -6.28
C LEU A 66 6.72 7.78 -6.50
N ILE A 67 6.96 8.19 -7.76
CA ILE A 67 7.41 9.56 -8.05
C ILE A 67 6.36 10.56 -7.58
N LYS A 68 5.07 10.32 -7.85
CA LYS A 68 4.01 11.21 -7.40
C LYS A 68 3.88 11.25 -5.89
N PHE A 69 4.00 10.10 -5.22
CA PHE A 69 4.03 10.03 -3.76
C PHE A 69 5.19 10.85 -3.18
N ALA A 70 6.39 10.68 -3.74
CA ALA A 70 7.58 11.40 -3.29
C ALA A 70 7.44 12.91 -3.47
N LYS A 71 6.83 13.35 -4.57
CA LYS A 71 6.57 14.77 -4.83
C LYS A 71 5.51 15.39 -3.92
N SER A 72 4.49 14.62 -3.50
CA SER A 72 3.48 15.15 -2.59
C SER A 72 3.95 15.21 -1.13
N ARG A 73 4.97 14.43 -0.76
CA ARG A 73 5.51 14.33 0.60
C ARG A 73 7.05 14.41 0.63
N PRO A 74 7.67 15.51 0.16
CA PRO A 74 9.11 15.58 -0.08
C PRO A 74 9.97 15.28 1.15
N GLU A 75 9.50 15.63 2.34
CA GLU A 75 10.24 15.47 3.59
C GLU A 75 10.16 14.06 4.20
N THR A 76 9.07 13.33 3.94
CA THR A 76 8.76 12.10 4.70
C THR A 76 8.59 10.86 3.83
N TRP A 77 8.54 11.00 2.50
CA TRP A 77 8.22 9.89 1.59
C TRP A 77 9.16 8.69 1.73
N ARG A 78 10.47 8.92 1.97
CA ARG A 78 11.47 7.84 2.11
C ARG A 78 11.12 6.89 3.25
N ARG A 79 10.79 7.47 4.40
CA ARG A 79 10.47 6.72 5.63
C ARG A 79 9.20 5.90 5.46
N HIS A 80 8.16 6.51 4.88
CA HIS A 80 6.88 5.84 4.59
C HIS A 80 7.07 4.74 3.54
N LEU A 81 7.81 5.02 2.47
CA LEU A 81 8.09 4.08 1.40
C LEU A 81 8.83 2.85 1.93
N VAL A 82 9.93 3.05 2.66
CA VAL A 82 10.75 1.92 3.14
C VAL A 82 9.98 1.09 4.16
N GLU A 83 9.22 1.70 5.08
CA GLU A 83 8.34 0.94 5.97
C GLU A 83 7.28 0.15 5.20
N ALA A 84 6.60 0.77 4.24
CA ALA A 84 5.58 0.10 3.44
C ALA A 84 6.15 -1.05 2.59
N LEU A 85 7.32 -0.85 1.96
CA LEU A 85 8.06 -1.91 1.26
C LEU A 85 8.45 -3.06 2.20
N CYS A 86 8.73 -2.76 3.48
CA CYS A 86 8.97 -3.78 4.49
C CYS A 86 7.71 -4.56 4.82
N ILE A 87 6.58 -3.87 4.97
CA ILE A 87 5.28 -4.47 5.28
C ILE A 87 4.86 -5.43 4.15
N ILE A 88 4.95 -5.02 2.88
CA ILE A 88 4.58 -5.86 1.73
C ILE A 88 5.64 -6.91 1.34
N GLY A 89 6.74 -7.00 2.09
CA GLY A 89 7.79 -7.98 1.84
C GLY A 89 8.52 -7.81 0.50
N ALA A 90 8.65 -6.59 -0.03
CA ALA A 90 9.32 -6.30 -1.31
C ALA A 90 10.86 -6.36 -1.21
N ARG A 91 11.39 -7.50 -0.74
CA ARG A 91 12.82 -7.70 -0.41
C ARG A 91 13.76 -7.45 -1.59
N LYS A 92 13.34 -7.76 -2.81
CA LYS A 92 14.13 -7.53 -4.03
C LYS A 92 14.33 -6.03 -4.27
N VAL A 93 13.26 -5.25 -4.10
CA VAL A 93 13.29 -3.78 -4.24
C VAL A 93 14.14 -3.17 -3.14
N LEU A 94 13.92 -3.56 -1.88
CA LEU A 94 14.69 -3.09 -0.73
C LEU A 94 16.19 -3.36 -0.91
N ARG A 95 16.57 -4.55 -1.39
CA ARG A 95 17.98 -4.89 -1.67
C ARG A 95 18.58 -4.01 -2.76
N ARG A 96 17.83 -3.70 -3.81
CA ARG A 96 18.28 -2.82 -4.91
C ARG A 96 18.45 -1.38 -4.47
N LEU A 97 17.63 -0.93 -3.54
CA LEU A 97 17.78 0.35 -2.86
C LEU A 97 18.90 0.35 -1.81
N GLY A 98 19.72 -0.70 -1.72
CA GLY A 98 20.88 -0.77 -0.82
C GLY A 98 20.58 -1.26 0.60
N PHE A 99 19.34 -1.61 0.93
CA PHE A 99 18.99 -1.96 2.31
C PHE A 99 19.21 -3.43 2.66
N CYS A 100 19.62 -3.65 3.91
CA CYS A 100 19.65 -4.97 4.55
C CYS A 100 18.28 -5.31 5.15
N TRP A 101 17.68 -6.42 4.70
CA TRP A 101 16.37 -6.88 5.18
C TRP A 101 16.34 -7.14 6.70
N GLN A 102 17.42 -7.69 7.27
CA GLN A 102 17.45 -8.04 8.69
C GLN A 102 17.41 -6.78 9.56
N GLU A 103 18.16 -5.74 9.20
CA GLU A 103 18.18 -4.46 9.89
C GLU A 103 16.83 -3.77 9.81
N LEU A 104 16.24 -3.70 8.61
CA LEU A 104 14.92 -3.13 8.38
C LEU A 104 13.83 -3.86 9.17
N ARG A 105 13.88 -5.18 9.22
CA ARG A 105 12.91 -5.99 9.98
C ARG A 105 12.98 -5.71 11.48
N MET A 106 14.18 -5.49 12.03
CA MET A 106 14.37 -5.14 13.43
C MET A 106 13.93 -3.70 13.73
N HIS A 107 14.11 -2.78 12.78
CA HIS A 107 13.74 -1.38 12.94
C HIS A 107 12.22 -1.15 12.80
N TYR A 108 11.63 -1.59 11.69
CA TYR A 108 10.22 -1.32 11.37
C TYR A 108 9.24 -2.33 11.96
N LEU A 109 9.73 -3.48 12.45
CA LEU A 109 8.91 -4.57 12.98
C LEU A 109 7.66 -4.84 12.11
N PRO A 110 7.82 -5.07 10.78
CA PRO A 110 6.68 -5.19 9.85
C PRO A 110 5.77 -6.38 10.17
N HIS A 111 6.26 -7.30 11.02
CA HIS A 111 5.54 -8.47 11.50
C HIS A 111 4.56 -8.21 12.66
N ILE A 112 4.64 -7.04 13.30
CA ILE A 112 3.82 -6.67 14.44
C ILE A 112 2.86 -5.55 13.99
N ALA A 113 1.57 -5.86 13.85
CA ALA A 113 0.58 -4.92 13.33
C ALA A 113 0.44 -3.65 14.19
N GLY A 114 0.49 -3.79 15.52
CA GLY A 114 0.32 -2.68 16.46
C GLY A 114 1.53 -1.75 16.62
N ILE A 115 2.65 -2.02 15.95
CA ILE A 115 3.81 -1.13 15.96
C ILE A 115 3.93 -0.50 14.58
N THR A 116 3.74 0.80 14.49
CA THR A 116 3.91 1.57 13.25
C THR A 116 4.74 2.81 13.51
N LEU A 117 5.69 3.09 12.62
CA LEU A 117 6.52 4.29 12.74
C LEU A 117 6.02 5.42 11.85
N HIS A 118 5.55 5.10 10.64
CA HIS A 118 5.15 6.07 9.61
C HIS A 118 3.87 5.65 8.87
N VAL A 119 3.69 4.36 8.56
CA VAL A 119 2.46 3.87 7.91
C VAL A 119 1.29 3.82 8.91
N HIS A 120 0.11 4.29 8.51
CA HIS A 120 -1.05 4.37 9.40
C HIS A 120 -1.45 2.99 10.01
N PRO A 121 -1.66 2.86 11.34
CA PRO A 121 -1.94 1.59 12.01
C PRO A 121 -3.14 0.83 11.44
N LEU A 122 -4.21 1.54 11.08
CA LEU A 122 -5.40 0.94 10.47
C LEU A 122 -5.05 0.28 9.14
N LEU A 123 -4.30 0.96 8.26
CA LEU A 123 -3.93 0.42 6.95
C LEU A 123 -3.02 -0.79 7.09
N LYS A 124 -2.07 -0.75 8.02
CA LYS A 124 -1.22 -1.92 8.31
C LYS A 124 -2.03 -3.12 8.79
N SER A 125 -3.02 -2.89 9.67
CA SER A 125 -3.89 -3.94 10.20
C SER A 125 -4.80 -4.51 9.12
N LEU A 126 -5.37 -3.66 8.27
CA LEU A 126 -6.19 -4.08 7.13
C LEU A 126 -5.37 -4.86 6.10
N TYR A 127 -4.16 -4.42 5.78
CA TYR A 127 -3.27 -5.14 4.87
C TYR A 127 -2.87 -6.52 5.42
N ARG A 128 -2.60 -6.61 6.72
CA ARG A 128 -2.38 -7.88 7.42
C ARG A 128 -3.53 -8.84 7.24
N MET A 129 -4.77 -8.35 7.38
CA MET A 129 -5.95 -9.18 7.13
C MET A 129 -5.98 -9.67 5.68
N CYS A 130 -5.66 -8.83 4.70
CA CYS A 130 -5.57 -9.27 3.29
C CYS A 130 -4.58 -10.42 3.09
N GLU A 131 -3.40 -10.35 3.70
CA GLU A 131 -2.37 -11.39 3.58
C GLU A 131 -2.72 -12.70 4.32
N GLU A 132 -3.54 -12.63 5.37
CA GLU A 132 -3.93 -13.80 6.18
C GLU A 132 -5.17 -14.53 5.62
N LEU A 133 -6.00 -13.86 4.84
CA LEU A 133 -7.21 -14.43 4.25
C LEU A 133 -6.88 -15.27 3.02
N SER A 134 -7.41 -16.49 2.97
CA SER A 134 -7.42 -17.29 1.74
C SER A 134 -8.33 -16.66 0.68
N LEU A 135 -8.08 -16.96 -0.59
CA LEU A 135 -8.90 -16.46 -1.71
C LEU A 135 -10.40 -16.70 -1.52
N ALA A 136 -10.78 -17.86 -0.96
CA ALA A 136 -12.18 -18.19 -0.67
C ALA A 136 -12.75 -17.33 0.47
N GLN A 137 -11.95 -17.00 1.48
CA GLN A 137 -12.36 -16.09 2.55
C GLN A 137 -12.46 -14.65 2.06
N SER A 138 -11.51 -14.19 1.24
CA SER A 138 -11.54 -12.86 0.61
C SER A 138 -12.76 -12.69 -0.29
N GLY A 139 -13.11 -13.72 -1.08
CA GLY A 139 -14.32 -13.71 -1.90
C GLY A 139 -15.61 -13.62 -1.07
N ARG A 140 -15.70 -14.36 0.04
CA ARG A 140 -16.85 -14.27 0.96
C ARG A 140 -16.96 -12.89 1.61
N LEU A 141 -15.84 -12.36 2.12
CA LEU A 141 -15.81 -11.03 2.72
C LEU A 141 -16.28 -9.96 1.72
N PHE A 142 -15.83 -10.04 0.47
CA PHE A 142 -16.26 -9.14 -0.59
C PHE A 142 -17.78 -9.21 -0.83
N LEU A 143 -18.37 -10.41 -0.90
CA LEU A 143 -19.81 -10.56 -1.09
C LEU A 143 -20.60 -10.02 0.11
N ASP A 144 -20.26 -10.46 1.32
CA ASP A 144 -20.99 -10.12 2.54
C ASP A 144 -20.91 -8.63 2.88
N VAL A 145 -19.74 -8.00 2.69
CA VAL A 145 -19.55 -6.57 2.93
C VAL A 145 -20.05 -5.75 1.74
N GLY A 146 -19.84 -6.24 0.51
CA GLY A 146 -20.30 -5.58 -0.71
C GLY A 146 -21.82 -5.39 -0.72
N GLU A 147 -22.60 -6.41 -0.33
CA GLU A 147 -24.06 -6.30 -0.19
C GLU A 147 -24.48 -5.26 0.86
N LYS A 148 -23.76 -5.21 1.99
CA LYS A 148 -24.03 -4.23 3.06
C LYS A 148 -23.66 -2.81 2.66
N VAL A 149 -22.55 -2.61 1.96
CA VAL A 149 -22.12 -1.29 1.48
C VAL A 149 -23.06 -0.81 0.36
N ALA A 150 -23.40 -1.67 -0.59
CA ALA A 150 -24.31 -1.34 -1.69
C ALA A 150 -25.73 -0.98 -1.19
N SER A 151 -26.20 -1.61 -0.12
CA SER A 151 -27.50 -1.26 0.49
C SER A 151 -27.49 0.03 1.30
N GLN A 152 -26.32 0.48 1.77
CA GLN A 152 -26.19 1.69 2.61
C GLN A 152 -25.78 2.94 1.84
N GLN A 153 -25.17 2.81 0.65
CA GLN A 153 -24.61 3.94 -0.09
C GLN A 153 -24.97 3.87 -1.57
N ALA A 154 -25.77 4.84 -2.03
CA ALA A 154 -26.07 5.01 -3.45
C ALA A 154 -24.83 5.56 -4.17
N GLY A 155 -24.23 4.75 -5.03
CA GLY A 155 -23.08 5.13 -5.85
C GLY A 155 -22.79 4.09 -6.93
N ASP A 156 -21.92 4.45 -7.87
CA ASP A 156 -21.53 3.51 -8.93
C ASP A 156 -20.80 2.29 -8.33
N PRO A 157 -21.20 1.06 -8.72
CA PRO A 157 -20.54 -0.14 -8.24
C PRO A 157 -19.10 -0.18 -8.74
N LEU A 158 -18.18 -0.63 -7.89
CA LEU A 158 -16.79 -0.86 -8.25
C LEU A 158 -16.75 -1.90 -9.37
N ARG A 159 -16.32 -1.50 -10.58
CA ARG A 159 -16.18 -2.40 -11.73
C ARG A 159 -14.83 -3.12 -11.70
N PHE A 160 -14.62 -3.88 -10.64
CA PHE A 160 -13.45 -4.72 -10.37
C PHE A 160 -13.90 -5.93 -9.54
N TYR A 161 -13.52 -7.15 -9.96
CA TYR A 161 -14.10 -8.39 -9.43
C TYR A 161 -13.07 -9.48 -9.13
N ASP A 162 -11.78 -9.11 -9.01
CA ASP A 162 -10.74 -10.08 -8.69
C ASP A 162 -10.46 -10.09 -7.18
N PRO A 163 -10.94 -11.11 -6.44
CA PRO A 163 -10.80 -11.18 -4.99
C PRO A 163 -9.35 -11.43 -4.52
N ALA A 164 -8.42 -11.69 -5.43
CA ALA A 164 -7.00 -11.78 -5.10
C ALA A 164 -6.39 -10.43 -4.68
N TYR A 165 -7.05 -9.31 -5.01
CA TYR A 165 -6.59 -7.96 -4.71
C TYR A 165 -7.55 -7.27 -3.74
N LEU A 166 -7.69 -7.84 -2.53
CA LEU A 166 -8.64 -7.38 -1.52
C LEU A 166 -8.43 -5.90 -1.15
N GLU A 167 -7.19 -5.42 -1.19
CA GLU A 167 -6.82 -4.03 -0.90
C GLU A 167 -7.53 -3.03 -1.81
N ILE A 168 -7.83 -3.39 -3.07
CA ILE A 168 -8.57 -2.52 -4.00
C ILE A 168 -10.01 -2.29 -3.49
N PHE A 169 -10.64 -3.33 -2.94
CA PHE A 169 -11.97 -3.20 -2.34
C PHE A 169 -11.91 -2.41 -1.03
N LEU A 170 -10.88 -2.62 -0.21
CA LEU A 170 -10.69 -1.82 1.01
C LEU A 170 -10.47 -0.35 0.69
N LEU A 171 -9.71 -0.02 -0.37
CA LEU A 171 -9.59 1.36 -0.87
C LEU A 171 -10.95 1.93 -1.28
N ASP A 172 -11.76 1.19 -2.03
CA ASP A 172 -13.11 1.63 -2.41
C ASP A 172 -13.96 1.92 -1.16
N TRP A 173 -13.92 1.06 -0.15
CA TRP A 173 -14.68 1.27 1.10
C TRP A 173 -14.18 2.46 1.93
N LEU A 174 -12.86 2.69 1.98
CA LEU A 174 -12.27 3.87 2.62
C LEU A 174 -12.68 5.16 1.90
N THR A 175 -12.62 5.17 0.56
CA THR A 175 -13.03 6.34 -0.24
C THR A 175 -14.51 6.65 -0.04
N LYS A 176 -15.38 5.63 0.00
CA LYS A 176 -16.81 5.82 0.27
C LYS A 176 -17.14 6.08 1.75
N ARG A 177 -16.15 6.22 2.63
CA ARG A 177 -16.30 6.38 4.10
C ARG A 177 -17.14 5.27 4.75
N SER A 178 -17.19 4.10 4.13
CA SER A 178 -17.81 2.90 4.72
C SER A 178 -16.99 2.38 5.90
N ILE A 179 -15.70 2.69 5.94
CA ILE A 179 -14.82 2.54 7.10
C ILE A 179 -14.45 3.95 7.57
N LYS A 180 -14.82 4.31 8.80
CA LYS A 180 -14.45 5.60 9.41
C LYS A 180 -13.24 5.41 10.32
N HIS A 181 -12.20 6.19 10.12
CA HIS A 181 -11.15 6.39 11.13
C HIS A 181 -11.23 7.84 11.60
N HIS A 182 -11.28 8.05 12.92
CA HIS A 182 -11.22 9.41 13.48
C HIS A 182 -9.75 9.85 13.50
N HIS A 183 -9.50 11.05 12.97
CA HIS A 183 -8.22 11.74 13.13
C HIS A 183 -7.93 12.06 14.60
#